data_AF-A0A7V6LSE2-F1
#
_entry.id   AF-A0A7V6LSE2-F1
#
_cell.length_a   1.000
_cell.length_b   1.000
_cell.length_c   1.000
_cell.angle_alpha   90.00
_cell.angle_beta   90.00
_cell.angle_gamma   90.00
#
_symmetry.space_group_name_H-M   'P 1'
#
loop_
_entity.id
_entity.type
_entity.pdbx_description
1 polymer ?
#
loop_
_entity_poly.entity_id
_entity_poly.type
_entity_poly.pdbx_seq_one_letter_code
_entity_poly.pdbx_strand_id
1 'polypeptide(L)' 'MDKIFVTKPSLPDLEEFIPYLQKIWETKILTNNGPFHQEFEKELAKFLGVPYVS' A
#
# COMPACT_ATOMS: atom_id res chain seq x y z
N MET A 1 3.91 1.59 34.31
CA MET A 1 4.90 2.03 33.32
C MET A 1 4.44 1.47 31.99
N ASP A 2 4.16 2.33 31.03
CA ASP A 2 3.67 1.88 29.74
C ASP A 2 4.77 1.17 28.95
N LYS A 3 4.39 0.17 28.15
CA LYS A 3 5.34 -0.60 27.33
C LYS A 3 5.94 0.29 26.24
N ILE A 4 7.27 0.31 26.17
CA ILE A 4 8.03 0.97 25.10
C ILE A 4 8.47 -0.11 24.11
N PHE A 5 8.07 0.04 22.84
CA PHE A 5 8.42 -0.88 21.77
C PHE A 5 9.59 -0.33 20.95
N VAL A 6 10.56 -1.17 20.61
CA VAL A 6 11.67 -0.80 19.69
C VAL A 6 11.13 -0.52 18.29
N THR A 7 10.13 -1.29 17.87
CA THR A 7 9.41 -1.07 16.62
C THR A 7 7.91 -1.23 16.86
N LYS A 8 7.14 -0.30 16.30
CA LYS A 8 5.69 -0.39 16.16
C LYS A 8 5.35 0.19 14.79
N PRO A 9 4.55 -0.48 13.94
CA PRO A 9 4.19 0.08 12.66
C PRO A 9 3.33 1.34 12.86
N SER A 10 3.63 2.37 12.07
CA SER A 10 2.72 3.48 11.85
C SER A 10 1.75 3.06 10.75
N LEU A 11 0.48 2.94 11.11
CA LEU A 11 -0.59 2.71 10.15
C LEU A 11 -1.27 4.06 9.87
N PRO A 12 -1.81 4.27 8.66
CA PRO A 12 -2.72 5.38 8.42
C PRO A 12 -3.98 5.21 9.28
N ASP A 13 -4.75 6.28 9.41
CA ASP A 13 -6.09 6.18 9.98
C ASP A 13 -6.93 5.18 9.17
N LEU A 14 -7.76 4.39 9.85
CA LEU A 14 -8.49 3.30 9.21
C LEU A 14 -9.40 3.85 8.10
N GLU A 15 -10.00 5.01 8.34
CA GLU A 15 -10.88 5.73 7.43
C GLU A 15 -10.17 6.11 6.12
N GLU A 16 -8.88 6.42 6.16
CA GLU A 16 -8.07 6.69 4.97
C GLU A 16 -7.78 5.41 4.17
N PHE A 17 -7.78 4.25 4.82
CA PHE A 17 -7.47 2.97 4.20
C PHE A 17 -8.71 2.29 3.59
N ILE A 18 -9.91 2.53 4.13
CA ILE A 18 -11.18 1.93 3.66
C ILE A 18 -11.42 2.12 2.15
N PRO A 19 -11.19 3.30 1.52
CA PRO A 19 -11.38 3.49 0.08
C PRO A 19 -10.54 2.54 -0.78
N TYR A 20 -9.33 2.18 -0.34
CA TYR A 20 -8.49 1.22 -1.04
C TYR A 20 -9.11 -0.18 -0.99
N LEU A 21 -9.64 -0.59 0.17
CA LEU A 21 -10.36 -1.86 0.31
C LEU A 21 -11.62 -1.91 -0.56
N GLN A 22 -12.35 -0.81 -0.67
CA GLN A 22 -13.52 -0.70 -1.54
C GLN A 22 -13.15 -0.92 -3.01
N LYS A 23 -12.06 -0.31 -3.50
CA LYS A 23 -11.57 -0.52 -4.89
C LYS A 23 -11.15 -1.97 -5.13
N ILE A 24 -10.52 -2.65 -4.17
CA ILE A 24 -10.25 -4.10 -4.25
C ILE A 24 -11.58 -4.87 -4.36
N TRP A 25 -12.57 -4.52 -3.56
CA TRP A 25 -13.87 -5.18 -3.54
C TRP A 25 -14.67 -4.99 -4.82
N GLU A 26 -14.62 -3.80 -5.42
CA GLU A 26 -15.30 -3.46 -6.68
C GLU A 26 -14.66 -4.17 -7.88
N THR A 27 -13.33 -4.17 -7.95
CA THR A 27 -12.59 -4.78 -9.06
C THR A 27 -12.54 -6.31 -9.00
N LYS A 28 -12.80 -6.90 -7.83
CA LYS A 28 -12.68 -8.35 -7.57
C LYS A 28 -11.27 -8.90 -7.80
N ILE A 29 -10.26 -8.04 -7.81
CA ILE A 29 -8.84 -8.43 -7.93
C ILE A 29 -8.19 -8.23 -6.56
N LEU A 30 -8.01 -9.33 -5.84
CA LEU A 30 -7.44 -9.31 -4.50
C LEU A 30 -5.91 -9.22 -4.49
N THR A 31 -5.23 -9.83 -5.47
CA THR A 31 -3.77 -9.99 -5.45
C THR A 31 -3.13 -9.91 -6.84
N ASN A 32 -2.93 -11.04 -7.53
CA ASN A 32 -2.06 -11.19 -8.69
C ASN A 32 -2.17 -10.07 -9.73
N ASN A 33 -1.13 -9.24 -9.80
CA ASN A 33 -0.98 -8.11 -10.72
C ASN A 33 -2.17 -7.12 -10.72
N GLY A 34 -2.77 -6.87 -9.56
CA GLY A 34 -3.90 -5.97 -9.40
C GLY A 34 -3.55 -4.48 -9.57
N PRO A 35 -4.58 -3.61 -9.61
CA PRO A 35 -4.40 -2.19 -9.90
C PRO A 35 -3.47 -1.48 -8.90
N PHE A 36 -3.54 -1.84 -7.61
CA PHE A 36 -2.66 -1.24 -6.60
C PHE A 36 -1.21 -1.72 -6.65
N HIS A 37 -0.97 -2.93 -7.14
CA HIS A 37 0.39 -3.41 -7.38
C HIS A 37 1.05 -2.59 -8.50
N GLN A 38 0.35 -2.41 -9.63
CA GLN A 38 0.84 -1.61 -10.75
C GLN A 38 1.03 -0.13 -10.39
N GLU A 39 0.08 0.44 -9.63
CA GLU A 39 0.16 1.81 -9.14
C GLU A 39 1.37 2.02 -8.21
N PHE A 40 1.59 1.06 -7.29
CA PHE A 40 2.74 1.09 -6.39
C PHE A 40 4.07 0.99 -7.15
N GLU A 41 4.22 0.05 -8.08
CA GLU A 41 5.45 -0.09 -8.86
C GLU A 41 5.78 1.19 -9.63
N LYS A 42 4.76 1.81 -10.26
CA LYS A 42 4.93 3.05 -11.00
C LYS A 42 5.41 4.20 -10.10
N GLU A 43 4.74 4.42 -8.97
CA GLU A 43 5.11 5.51 -8.07
C GLU A 43 6.45 5.24 -7.36
N LEU A 44 6.77 3.98 -7.06
CA LEU A 44 8.05 3.59 -6.49
C LEU A 44 9.21 3.79 -7.47
N ALA A 45 9.07 3.35 -8.72
CA ALA A 45 10.08 3.57 -9.76
C ALA A 45 10.35 5.07 -9.96
N LYS A 46 9.29 5.89 -9.98
CA LYS A 46 9.38 7.35 -10.04
C LYS A 46 10.09 7.95 -8.83
N PHE A 47 9.73 7.52 -7.62
CA PHE A 47 10.35 8.00 -6.38
C PHE A 47 11.85 7.67 -6.32
N LEU A 48 12.23 6.46 -6.73
CA LEU A 48 13.61 5.98 -6.75
C LEU A 48 14.43 6.51 -7.93
N GLY A 49 13.78 7.06 -8.96
CA GLY A 49 14.44 7.54 -10.18
C GLY A 49 15.00 6.41 -11.05
N VAL A 50 14.39 5.23 -11.01
CA VAL A 50 14.81 4.04 -11.79
C VAL A 50 13.79 3.72 -12.88
N PRO A 51 14.20 3.06 -13.98
CA PRO A 51 13.27 2.74 -15.07
C PRO A 51 12.24 1.66 -14.72
N TYR A 52 12.52 0.81 -13.72
CA TYR A 52 11.70 -0.36 -13.40
C TYR A 52 11.94 -0.84 -11.95
N VAL A 53 10.88 -1.38 -11.34
CA VAL A 53 10.86 -2.12 -10.05
C VAL A 53 9.93 -3.33 -10.19
N SER A 54 10.11 -4.37 -9.37
CA SER A 54 9.33 -5.63 -9.37
C SER A 54 8.75 -5.95 -8.01
#